data_AF-A0AAE3GES0-F1
#
_entry.id   AF-A0AAE3GES0-F1
#
_cell.length_a   1.000
_cell.length_b   1.000
_cell.length_c   1.000
_cell.angle_alpha   90.00
_cell.angle_beta   90.00
_cell.angle_gamma   90.00
#
_symmetry.space_group_name_H-M   'P 1'
#
loop_
_entity.id
_entity.type
_entity.pdbx_description
1 polymer ?
#
loop_
_entity_poly.entity_id
_entity_poly.type
_entity_poly.pdbx_seq_one_letter_code
_entity_poly.pdbx_strand_id
1 'polypeptide(L)'
;MTEPDYDLCVAVNYYAPYVSGLTEVARVVAEGLAARGWRVAVVAARHDRALPLRETRNGVHVYRCPVLATIGRGMVSPSFTGTVRRVARRSRLLHLHLPMLEAGAITALPLPVPVVSTYHIDLWLPPSLVNRAATAAVKVSSALTLARSASVVVNSEDQARHSELWPKLAARPVVPIAAPCLDRDGGAPTRRETPGLHVGFLGRMVPDKGLEYLIEAFAGIPDPDARLLLGGDYATVAGGSVIDMVRAAAARDPRIRILGLLRGKEINDFYASIDVFALPSVAESFGIAQAEAMMCGIPSVTTDLPGGRYPVLATELGRIVPPRDPDALRAALLEVAGWDADVRAGGAKRARDEFGVAGCLDRYAALFTTLAPGLAH
;
A
#
# COMPACT_ATOMS: atom_id res chain seq x y z
N MET A 1 16.40 14.85 -32.53
CA MET A 1 15.32 14.22 -31.76
C MET A 1 14.76 15.29 -30.83
N THR A 2 13.46 15.58 -30.90
CA THR A 2 12.82 16.53 -29.98
C THR A 2 12.95 16.01 -28.55
N GLU A 3 13.27 16.90 -27.61
CA GLU A 3 13.33 16.54 -26.20
C GLU A 3 11.99 15.95 -25.75
N PRO A 4 11.97 14.83 -24.98
CA PRO A 4 10.72 14.28 -24.47
C PRO A 4 10.01 15.31 -23.59
N ASP A 5 8.68 15.32 -23.65
CA ASP A 5 7.84 16.19 -22.81
C ASP A 5 7.96 15.84 -21.32
N TYR A 6 8.15 14.55 -21.04
CA TYR A 6 8.14 14.00 -19.70
C TYR A 6 9.41 13.21 -19.42
N ASP A 7 9.81 13.23 -18.16
CA ASP A 7 10.85 12.40 -17.62
C ASP A 7 10.29 11.02 -17.25
N LEU A 8 9.06 10.98 -16.75
CA LEU A 8 8.40 9.75 -16.29
C LEU A 8 6.92 9.70 -16.71
N CYS A 9 6.51 8.60 -17.33
CA CYS A 9 5.11 8.21 -17.46
C CYS A 9 4.78 7.13 -16.44
N VAL A 10 3.93 7.43 -15.47
CA VAL A 10 3.37 6.45 -14.54
C VAL A 10 2.02 5.98 -15.08
N ALA A 11 1.79 4.67 -15.16
CA ALA A 11 0.47 4.12 -15.48
C ALA A 11 -0.07 3.25 -14.35
N VAL A 12 -1.29 3.56 -13.92
CA VAL A 12 -1.97 2.92 -12.80
C VAL A 12 -3.48 2.93 -13.04
N ASN A 13 -4.23 1.89 -12.65
CA ASN A 13 -5.68 1.85 -12.91
C ASN A 13 -6.42 3.00 -12.20
N TYR A 14 -6.09 3.24 -10.93
CA TYR A 14 -6.68 4.28 -10.11
C TYR A 14 -5.62 5.26 -9.64
N TYR A 15 -5.98 6.53 -9.62
CA TYR A 15 -5.17 7.62 -9.09
C TYR A 15 -6.05 8.50 -8.18
N ALA A 16 -5.45 9.48 -7.51
CA ALA A 16 -6.17 10.42 -6.64
C ALA A 16 -7.46 10.96 -7.30
N PRO A 17 -8.56 11.18 -6.56
CA PRO A 17 -8.73 11.03 -5.11
C PRO A 17 -9.04 9.60 -4.64
N TYR A 18 -8.97 8.59 -5.51
CA TYR A 18 -9.15 7.20 -5.08
C TYR A 18 -8.00 6.77 -4.18
N VAL A 19 -8.31 6.17 -3.02
CA VAL A 19 -7.30 5.75 -2.04
C VAL A 19 -7.26 4.24 -1.95
N SER A 20 -6.08 3.68 -2.23
CA SER A 20 -5.73 2.28 -1.98
C SER A 20 -4.21 2.16 -1.81
N GLY A 21 -3.70 1.10 -1.20
CA GLY A 21 -2.26 0.95 -0.96
C GLY A 21 -1.43 1.11 -2.24
N LEU A 22 -1.78 0.37 -3.31
CA LEU A 22 -1.11 0.46 -4.61
C LEU A 22 -1.21 1.86 -5.22
N THR A 23 -2.40 2.46 -5.18
CA THR A 23 -2.64 3.81 -5.70
C THR A 23 -1.83 4.86 -4.95
N GLU A 24 -1.73 4.74 -3.63
CA GLU A 24 -0.96 5.67 -2.80
C GLU A 24 0.54 5.55 -3.08
N VAL A 25 1.08 4.35 -3.27
CA VAL A 25 2.48 4.21 -3.70
C VAL A 25 2.71 4.91 -5.04
N ALA A 26 1.85 4.68 -6.04
CA ALA A 26 1.95 5.36 -7.33
C ALA A 26 1.87 6.88 -7.21
N ARG A 27 0.95 7.37 -6.36
CA ARG A 27 0.76 8.80 -6.11
C ARG A 27 1.97 9.43 -5.43
N VAL A 28 2.46 8.83 -4.34
CA VAL A 28 3.61 9.35 -3.58
C VAL A 28 4.87 9.35 -4.43
N VAL A 29 5.11 8.31 -5.24
CA VAL A 29 6.25 8.28 -6.18
C VAL A 29 6.11 9.37 -7.25
N ALA A 30 4.95 9.46 -7.90
CA ALA A 30 4.72 10.43 -8.98
C ALA A 30 4.81 11.88 -8.49
N GLU A 31 4.08 12.23 -7.43
CA GLU A 31 4.05 13.59 -6.88
C GLU A 31 5.37 13.94 -6.19
N GLY A 32 6.01 12.97 -5.54
CA GLY A 32 7.30 13.15 -4.88
C GLY A 32 8.45 13.42 -5.86
N LEU A 33 8.50 12.70 -6.98
CA LEU A 33 9.48 12.99 -8.05
C LEU A 33 9.17 14.32 -8.75
N ALA A 34 7.89 14.65 -8.96
CA ALA A 34 7.51 15.95 -9.51
C ALA A 34 7.94 17.11 -8.60
N ALA A 35 7.79 16.96 -7.28
CA ALA A 35 8.29 17.94 -6.30
C ALA A 35 9.82 18.08 -6.31
N ARG A 36 10.55 17.07 -6.81
CA ARG A 36 12.00 17.07 -7.03
C ARG A 36 12.39 17.51 -8.45
N GLY A 37 11.50 18.18 -9.18
CA GLY A 37 11.78 18.77 -10.49
C GLY A 37 11.54 17.86 -11.70
N TRP A 38 11.10 16.61 -11.51
CA TRP A 38 10.82 15.71 -12.63
C TRP A 38 9.55 16.10 -13.36
N ARG A 39 9.56 16.07 -14.69
CA ARG A 39 8.32 16.23 -15.48
C ARG A 39 7.57 14.90 -15.50
N VAL A 40 6.57 14.77 -14.64
CA VAL A 40 5.82 13.51 -14.47
C VAL A 40 4.45 13.58 -15.13
N ALA A 41 4.13 12.56 -15.91
CA ALA A 41 2.78 12.30 -16.41
C ALA A 41 2.22 11.04 -15.75
N VAL A 42 0.96 11.09 -15.33
CA VAL A 42 0.20 9.93 -14.85
C VAL A 42 -0.93 9.62 -15.81
N VAL A 43 -1.06 8.36 -16.22
CA VAL A 43 -2.21 7.87 -16.97
C VAL A 43 -3.03 6.95 -16.08
N ALA A 44 -4.30 7.29 -15.89
CA ALA A 44 -5.23 6.56 -15.00
C ALA A 44 -6.62 6.41 -15.63
N ALA A 45 -7.45 5.52 -15.10
CA ALA A 45 -8.85 5.46 -15.49
C ALA A 45 -9.66 6.57 -14.80
N ARG A 46 -10.65 7.11 -15.51
CA ARG A 46 -11.59 8.10 -14.98
C ARG A 46 -12.67 7.40 -14.14
N HIS A 47 -12.27 6.95 -12.96
CA HIS A 47 -13.14 6.19 -12.04
C HIS A 47 -14.38 6.95 -11.57
N ASP A 48 -14.30 8.28 -11.52
CA ASP A 48 -15.40 9.18 -11.22
C ASP A 48 -15.60 10.15 -12.41
N ARG A 49 -16.85 10.21 -12.91
CA ARG A 49 -17.25 11.06 -14.02
C ARG A 49 -17.23 12.56 -13.68
N ALA A 50 -17.11 12.95 -12.42
CA ALA A 50 -16.89 14.33 -12.02
C ALA A 50 -15.43 14.79 -12.23
N LEU A 51 -14.47 13.85 -12.25
CA LEU A 51 -13.05 14.20 -12.40
C LEU A 51 -12.73 14.70 -13.82
N PRO A 52 -11.81 15.67 -13.98
CA PRO A 52 -11.42 16.15 -15.29
C PRO A 52 -10.66 15.07 -16.10
N LEU A 53 -10.78 15.09 -17.42
CA LEU A 53 -10.02 14.18 -18.30
C LEU A 53 -8.52 14.50 -18.31
N ARG A 54 -8.16 15.75 -18.04
CA ARG A 54 -6.79 16.24 -17.94
C ARG A 54 -6.73 17.27 -16.82
N GLU A 55 -5.72 17.17 -15.98
CA GLU A 55 -5.44 18.14 -14.92
C GLU A 55 -3.96 18.15 -14.58
N THR A 56 -3.47 19.24 -14.00
CA THR A 56 -2.19 19.25 -13.29
C THR A 56 -2.49 19.22 -11.80
N ARG A 57 -1.99 18.21 -11.10
CA ARG A 57 -2.22 18.00 -9.66
C ARG A 57 -0.88 17.78 -8.98
N ASN A 58 -0.53 18.61 -7.98
CA ASN A 58 0.71 18.50 -7.22
C ASN A 58 1.97 18.36 -8.12
N GLY A 59 2.04 19.15 -9.21
CA GLY A 59 3.14 19.10 -10.19
C GLY A 59 3.06 17.98 -11.23
N VAL A 60 2.08 17.07 -11.14
CA VAL A 60 1.92 15.94 -12.05
C VAL A 60 0.87 16.21 -13.12
N HIS A 61 1.17 15.90 -14.38
CA HIS A 61 0.20 15.95 -15.48
C HIS A 61 -0.63 14.66 -15.52
N VAL A 62 -1.91 14.74 -15.14
CA VAL A 62 -2.80 13.58 -15.06
C VAL A 62 -3.65 13.47 -16.32
N TYR A 63 -3.63 12.31 -16.96
CA TYR A 63 -4.47 11.92 -18.09
C TYR A 63 -5.45 10.84 -17.65
N ARG A 64 -6.74 11.15 -17.62
CA ARG A 64 -7.80 10.19 -17.25
C ARG A 64 -8.50 9.66 -18.48
N CYS A 65 -8.47 8.34 -18.64
CA CYS A 65 -9.13 7.65 -19.74
C CYS A 65 -10.59 7.35 -19.39
N PRO A 66 -11.57 7.71 -20.25
CA PRO A 66 -12.98 7.40 -20.03
C PRO A 66 -13.22 5.92 -19.79
N VAL A 67 -14.06 5.59 -18.81
CA VAL A 67 -14.45 4.23 -18.46
C VAL A 67 -15.77 3.89 -19.16
N LEU A 68 -15.75 2.85 -20.00
CA LEU A 68 -16.94 2.37 -20.70
C LEU A 68 -17.80 1.50 -19.78
N ALA A 69 -17.16 0.62 -19.01
CA ALA A 69 -17.82 -0.29 -18.08
C ALA A 69 -16.89 -0.65 -16.91
N THR A 70 -17.45 -1.17 -15.83
CA THR A 70 -16.72 -1.69 -14.66
C THR A 70 -17.04 -3.16 -14.44
N ILE A 71 -16.03 -3.98 -14.17
CA ILE A 71 -16.18 -5.40 -13.82
C ILE A 71 -15.52 -5.60 -12.46
N GLY A 72 -16.33 -5.66 -11.39
CA GLY A 72 -15.80 -5.62 -10.03
C GLY A 72 -15.00 -4.34 -9.79
N ARG A 73 -13.70 -4.48 -9.47
CA ARG A 73 -12.75 -3.35 -9.34
C ARG A 73 -11.94 -3.08 -10.63
N GLY A 74 -12.19 -3.83 -11.69
CA GLY A 74 -11.56 -3.61 -12.99
C GLY A 74 -12.30 -2.52 -13.78
N MET A 75 -11.55 -1.69 -14.50
CA MET A 75 -12.10 -0.63 -15.34
C MET A 75 -11.87 -0.93 -16.80
N VAL A 76 -12.95 -1.07 -17.57
CA VAL A 76 -12.87 -1.26 -19.02
C VAL A 76 -12.78 0.11 -19.67
N SER A 77 -11.56 0.49 -20.06
CA SER A 77 -11.31 1.76 -20.75
C SER A 77 -10.61 1.51 -22.10
N PRO A 78 -11.34 1.58 -23.23
CA PRO A 78 -10.78 1.29 -24.56
C PRO A 78 -9.60 2.20 -24.94
N SER A 79 -9.57 3.42 -24.41
CA SER A 79 -8.53 4.40 -24.70
C SER A 79 -7.29 4.28 -23.81
N PHE A 80 -7.33 3.46 -22.74
CA PHE A 80 -6.29 3.40 -21.72
C PHE A 80 -4.94 2.96 -22.30
N THR A 81 -4.89 1.77 -22.90
CA THR A 81 -3.66 1.23 -23.50
C THR A 81 -3.06 2.17 -24.55
N GLY A 82 -3.89 2.74 -25.43
CA GLY A 82 -3.44 3.69 -26.44
C GLY A 82 -2.89 4.99 -25.84
N THR A 83 -3.51 5.48 -24.77
CA THR A 83 -3.08 6.70 -24.07
C THR A 83 -1.76 6.47 -23.33
N VAL A 84 -1.61 5.36 -22.58
CA VAL A 84 -0.35 4.98 -21.93
C VAL A 84 0.78 4.93 -22.96
N ARG A 85 0.60 4.20 -24.07
CA ARG A 85 1.63 4.09 -25.12
C ARG A 85 1.95 5.44 -25.77
N ARG A 86 0.98 6.34 -25.92
CA ARG A 86 1.19 7.68 -26.49
C ARG A 86 2.01 8.56 -25.55
N VAL A 87 1.68 8.57 -24.26
CA VAL A 87 2.40 9.37 -23.24
C VAL A 87 3.78 8.79 -22.99
N ALA A 88 3.92 7.45 -22.91
CA ALA A 88 5.21 6.78 -22.76
C ALA A 88 6.19 7.11 -23.89
N ARG A 89 5.74 7.22 -25.15
CA ARG A 89 6.58 7.64 -26.29
C ARG A 89 7.04 9.10 -26.24
N ARG A 90 6.39 9.92 -25.41
CA ARG A 90 6.77 11.32 -25.13
C ARG A 90 7.50 11.45 -23.78
N SER A 91 7.86 10.31 -23.18
CA SER A 91 8.53 10.24 -21.88
C SER A 91 9.91 9.61 -22.03
N ARG A 92 10.78 9.71 -21.03
CA ARG A 92 12.04 8.95 -20.99
C ARG A 92 11.86 7.52 -20.46
N LEU A 93 10.88 7.29 -19.59
CA LEU A 93 10.62 6.00 -18.96
C LEU A 93 9.11 5.76 -18.76
N LEU A 94 8.69 4.49 -18.84
CA LEU A 94 7.34 4.04 -18.46
C LEU A 94 7.41 3.23 -17.16
N HIS A 95 6.67 3.65 -16.15
CA HIS A 95 6.55 2.96 -14.86
C HIS A 95 5.13 2.41 -14.67
N LEU A 96 5.00 1.09 -14.63
CA LEU A 96 3.74 0.37 -14.49
C LEU A 96 3.55 -0.12 -13.05
N HIS A 97 2.35 0.08 -12.50
CA HIS A 97 1.96 -0.47 -11.19
C HIS A 97 1.10 -1.73 -11.41
N LEU A 98 1.64 -2.89 -11.06
CA LEU A 98 1.04 -4.21 -11.21
C LEU A 98 0.45 -4.71 -9.88
N PRO A 99 -0.61 -5.54 -9.88
CA PRO A 99 -1.20 -6.23 -11.04
C PRO A 99 -2.18 -5.35 -11.84
N MET A 100 -2.12 -5.44 -13.17
CA MET A 100 -2.97 -4.70 -14.11
C MET A 100 -3.29 -5.56 -15.34
N LEU A 101 -4.57 -5.66 -15.74
CA LEU A 101 -4.98 -6.44 -16.92
C LEU A 101 -4.46 -5.81 -18.22
N GLU A 102 -4.43 -4.49 -18.28
CA GLU A 102 -4.03 -3.72 -19.45
C GLU A 102 -2.52 -3.77 -19.70
N ALA A 103 -1.71 -4.08 -18.67
CA ALA A 103 -0.26 -4.04 -18.75
C ALA A 103 0.30 -4.97 -19.85
N GLY A 104 -0.25 -6.18 -19.98
CA GLY A 104 0.10 -7.13 -21.01
C GLY A 104 -0.13 -6.57 -22.41
N ALA A 105 -1.26 -5.89 -22.63
CA ALA A 105 -1.56 -5.23 -23.91
C ALA A 105 -0.69 -3.98 -24.15
N ILE A 106 -0.42 -3.18 -23.10
CA ILE A 106 0.48 -2.02 -23.16
C ILE A 106 1.87 -2.45 -23.62
N THR A 107 2.35 -3.60 -23.15
CA THR A 107 3.71 -4.09 -23.43
C THR A 107 3.78 -5.11 -24.56
N ALA A 108 2.66 -5.60 -25.09
CA ALA A 108 2.64 -6.62 -26.15
C ALA A 108 3.52 -6.24 -27.35
N LEU A 109 3.48 -4.97 -27.76
CA LEU A 109 4.35 -4.39 -28.77
C LEU A 109 5.50 -3.59 -28.13
N PRO A 110 6.71 -3.60 -28.70
CA PRO A 110 7.83 -2.81 -28.19
C PRO A 110 7.48 -1.33 -27.97
N LEU A 111 8.08 -0.74 -26.94
CA LEU A 111 8.09 0.69 -26.66
C LEU A 111 9.54 1.19 -26.84
N PRO A 112 9.74 2.43 -27.29
CA PRO A 112 11.08 3.00 -27.47
C PRO A 112 11.74 3.43 -26.15
N VAL A 113 11.08 3.18 -25.01
CA VAL A 113 11.51 3.58 -23.67
C VAL A 113 11.59 2.36 -22.77
N PRO A 114 12.50 2.36 -21.77
CA PRO A 114 12.53 1.32 -20.74
C PRO A 114 11.19 1.27 -19.99
N VAL A 115 10.76 0.04 -19.70
CA VAL A 115 9.58 -0.23 -18.86
C VAL A 115 10.06 -0.70 -17.50
N VAL A 116 9.68 0.00 -16.44
CA VAL A 116 9.86 -0.46 -15.05
C VAL A 116 8.51 -0.89 -14.52
N SER A 117 8.45 -2.03 -13.85
CA SER A 117 7.20 -2.51 -13.23
C SER A 117 7.36 -2.58 -11.72
N THR A 118 6.50 -1.91 -10.96
CA THR A 118 6.35 -2.21 -9.52
C THR A 118 5.29 -3.28 -9.34
N TYR A 119 5.69 -4.42 -8.79
CA TYR A 119 4.79 -5.54 -8.50
C TYR A 119 4.33 -5.52 -7.04
N HIS A 120 3.07 -5.08 -6.82
CA HIS A 120 2.57 -4.78 -5.47
C HIS A 120 2.05 -5.99 -4.70
N ILE A 121 1.43 -6.94 -5.41
CA ILE A 121 0.79 -8.11 -4.82
C ILE A 121 0.36 -9.10 -5.92
N ASP A 122 0.26 -10.38 -5.56
CA ASP A 122 -0.54 -11.34 -6.32
C ASP A 122 -2.02 -10.99 -6.23
N LEU A 123 -2.72 -10.94 -7.37
CA LEU A 123 -4.15 -10.65 -7.36
C LEU A 123 -4.91 -11.77 -6.63
N TRP A 124 -5.49 -11.42 -5.49
CA TRP A 124 -6.38 -12.29 -4.74
C TRP A 124 -7.83 -11.84 -4.90
N LEU A 125 -8.69 -12.76 -5.34
CA LEU A 125 -10.14 -12.56 -5.47
C LEU A 125 -10.87 -13.75 -4.84
N PRO A 126 -12.07 -13.54 -4.26
CA PRO A 126 -12.86 -14.63 -3.69
C PRO A 126 -13.13 -15.77 -4.71
N PRO A 127 -13.21 -17.04 -4.27
CA PRO A 127 -13.40 -18.16 -5.19
C PRO A 127 -14.70 -18.07 -6.00
N SER A 128 -14.58 -17.95 -7.33
CA SER A 128 -15.68 -18.14 -8.30
C SER A 128 -15.10 -18.46 -9.68
N LEU A 129 -15.90 -19.02 -10.59
CA LEU A 129 -15.44 -19.30 -11.96
C LEU A 129 -14.96 -18.03 -12.68
N VAL A 130 -15.73 -16.94 -12.54
CA VAL A 130 -15.41 -15.62 -13.12
C VAL A 130 -14.14 -15.04 -12.50
N ASN A 131 -14.00 -15.10 -11.18
CA ASN A 131 -12.81 -14.58 -10.49
C ASN A 131 -11.56 -15.40 -10.82
N ARG A 132 -11.68 -16.72 -10.97
CA ARG A 132 -10.56 -17.57 -11.43
C ARG A 132 -10.09 -17.17 -12.82
N ALA A 133 -11.02 -16.97 -13.75
CA ALA A 133 -10.69 -16.51 -15.11
C ALA A 133 -10.05 -15.11 -15.11
N ALA A 134 -10.61 -14.18 -14.34
CA ALA A 134 -10.07 -12.83 -14.19
C ALA A 134 -8.65 -12.84 -13.58
N THR A 135 -8.44 -13.61 -12.50
CA THR A 135 -7.12 -13.79 -11.87
C THR A 135 -6.13 -14.40 -12.85
N ALA A 136 -6.50 -15.43 -13.61
CA ALA A 136 -5.64 -16.02 -14.63
C ALA A 136 -5.27 -15.00 -15.73
N ALA A 137 -6.23 -14.23 -16.22
CA ALA A 137 -5.99 -13.20 -17.24
C ALA A 137 -5.02 -12.11 -16.74
N VAL A 138 -5.20 -11.64 -15.51
CA VAL A 138 -4.30 -10.65 -14.89
C VAL A 138 -2.92 -11.23 -14.61
N LYS A 139 -2.82 -12.50 -14.23
CA LYS A 139 -1.54 -13.21 -14.06
C LYS A 139 -0.79 -13.32 -15.38
N VAL A 140 -1.47 -13.70 -16.47
CA VAL A 140 -0.88 -13.74 -17.82
C VAL A 140 -0.43 -12.34 -18.26
N SER A 141 -1.28 -11.33 -18.08
CA SER A 141 -0.93 -9.92 -18.35
C SER A 141 0.34 -9.49 -17.61
N SER A 142 0.36 -9.72 -16.29
CA SER A 142 1.51 -9.39 -15.44
C SER A 142 2.76 -10.14 -15.89
N ALA A 143 2.68 -11.44 -16.15
CA ALA A 143 3.82 -12.24 -16.61
C ALA A 143 4.39 -11.73 -17.95
N LEU A 144 3.54 -11.34 -18.91
CA LEU A 144 3.96 -10.78 -20.20
C LEU A 144 4.68 -9.43 -20.04
N THR A 145 4.21 -8.60 -19.11
CA THR A 145 4.81 -7.31 -18.78
C THR A 145 6.13 -7.44 -18.03
N LEU A 146 6.18 -8.31 -17.01
CA LEU A 146 7.39 -8.61 -16.27
C LEU A 146 8.48 -9.12 -17.22
N ALA A 147 8.13 -10.04 -18.12
CA ALA A 147 9.02 -10.54 -19.15
C ALA A 147 9.49 -9.48 -20.16
N ARG A 148 8.99 -8.24 -20.13
CA ARG A 148 9.41 -7.11 -20.98
C ARG A 148 9.95 -5.91 -20.19
N SER A 149 9.98 -6.01 -18.86
CA SER A 149 10.46 -4.92 -18.01
C SER A 149 11.98 -4.86 -18.02
N ALA A 150 12.54 -3.67 -18.09
CA ALA A 150 13.97 -3.41 -17.92
C ALA A 150 14.41 -3.69 -16.46
N SER A 151 13.54 -3.38 -15.50
CA SER A 151 13.69 -3.72 -14.09
C SER A 151 12.32 -3.89 -13.43
N VAL A 152 12.30 -4.66 -12.34
CA VAL A 152 11.09 -4.93 -11.55
C VAL A 152 11.33 -4.46 -10.13
N VAL A 153 10.50 -3.53 -9.66
CA VAL A 153 10.49 -3.09 -8.27
C VAL A 153 9.52 -3.95 -7.47
N VAL A 154 9.94 -4.39 -6.29
CA VAL A 154 9.09 -5.14 -5.35
C VAL A 154 9.10 -4.46 -3.99
N ASN A 155 7.96 -4.48 -3.28
CA ASN A 155 7.84 -3.84 -1.98
C ASN A 155 8.69 -4.54 -0.90
N SER A 156 8.93 -5.84 -1.08
CA SER A 156 9.91 -6.60 -0.31
C SER A 156 10.32 -7.85 -1.08
N GLU A 157 11.55 -8.33 -0.87
CA GLU A 157 11.96 -9.63 -1.42
C GLU A 157 11.15 -10.79 -0.84
N ASP A 158 10.75 -10.67 0.43
CA ASP A 158 9.93 -11.65 1.12
C ASP A 158 8.60 -11.89 0.38
N GLN A 159 7.89 -10.81 0.02
CA GLN A 159 6.68 -10.92 -0.80
C GLN A 159 6.97 -11.49 -2.20
N ALA A 160 8.04 -11.02 -2.84
CA ALA A 160 8.35 -11.39 -4.21
C ALA A 160 8.69 -12.88 -4.36
N ARG A 161 9.45 -13.44 -3.42
CA ARG A 161 9.87 -14.86 -3.43
C ARG A 161 8.72 -15.83 -3.18
N HIS A 162 7.67 -15.38 -2.48
CA HIS A 162 6.46 -16.16 -2.21
C HIS A 162 5.35 -15.94 -3.26
N SER A 163 5.58 -15.08 -4.26
CA SER A 163 4.65 -14.88 -5.38
C SER A 163 4.65 -16.08 -6.32
N GLU A 164 3.47 -16.42 -6.85
CA GLU A 164 3.36 -17.39 -7.95
C GLU A 164 4.10 -16.93 -9.22
N LEU A 165 4.35 -15.62 -9.36
CA LEU A 165 5.08 -15.04 -10.48
C LEU A 165 6.58 -14.89 -10.20
N TRP A 166 7.12 -15.39 -9.08
CA TRP A 166 8.56 -15.33 -8.78
C TRP A 166 9.46 -15.73 -9.95
N PRO A 167 9.22 -16.83 -10.70
CA PRO A 167 10.07 -17.18 -11.84
C PRO A 167 10.11 -16.11 -12.94
N LYS A 168 9.07 -15.29 -13.08
CA LYS A 168 9.01 -14.17 -14.02
C LYS A 168 9.59 -12.89 -13.45
N LEU A 169 9.39 -12.65 -12.14
CA LEU A 169 10.00 -11.54 -11.42
C LEU A 169 11.54 -11.67 -11.44
N ALA A 170 12.06 -12.83 -11.03
CA ALA A 170 13.49 -13.14 -10.94
C ALA A 170 14.21 -13.24 -12.30
N ALA A 171 13.46 -13.33 -13.40
CA ALA A 171 14.03 -13.31 -14.75
C ALA A 171 14.48 -11.90 -15.19
N ARG A 172 14.27 -10.89 -14.35
CA ARG A 172 14.66 -9.49 -14.57
C ARG A 172 15.44 -8.96 -13.37
N PRO A 173 16.18 -7.83 -13.50
CA PRO A 173 16.76 -7.14 -12.35
C PRO A 173 15.66 -6.73 -11.36
N VAL A 174 15.58 -7.45 -10.24
CA VAL A 174 14.66 -7.16 -9.14
C VAL A 174 15.31 -6.14 -8.21
N VAL A 175 14.61 -5.05 -7.92
CA VAL A 175 15.07 -3.99 -7.03
C VAL A 175 14.07 -3.85 -5.88
N PRO A 176 14.41 -4.26 -4.65
CA PRO A 176 13.53 -4.05 -3.51
C PRO A 176 13.49 -2.55 -3.16
N ILE A 177 12.31 -1.95 -3.25
CA ILE A 177 12.03 -0.61 -2.75
C ILE A 177 10.72 -0.70 -2.00
N ALA A 178 10.75 -0.49 -0.69
CA ALA A 178 9.57 -0.52 0.15
C ALA A 178 8.51 0.49 -0.32
N ALA A 179 7.25 0.22 0.01
CA ALA A 179 6.19 1.19 -0.20
C ALA A 179 6.52 2.47 0.61
N PRO A 180 6.55 3.66 -0.02
CA PRO A 180 6.84 4.91 0.70
C PRO A 180 5.73 5.21 1.69
N CYS A 181 6.09 5.29 2.96
CA CYS A 181 5.21 5.56 4.09
C CYS A 181 5.38 6.99 4.58
N LEU A 182 4.26 7.64 4.89
CA LEU A 182 4.28 9.02 5.40
C LEU A 182 4.77 9.02 6.84
N ASP A 183 5.63 9.97 7.18
CA ASP A 183 5.94 10.22 8.58
C ASP A 183 4.71 10.85 9.26
N ARG A 184 4.23 10.19 10.32
CA ARG A 184 3.00 10.57 11.05
C ARG A 184 3.30 11.17 12.41
N ASP A 185 4.56 11.52 12.67
CA ASP A 185 4.96 12.18 13.91
C ASP A 185 4.30 13.58 14.07
N GLY A 186 4.33 14.11 15.29
CA GLY A 186 3.78 15.42 15.64
C GLY A 186 2.26 15.44 15.87
N GLY A 187 1.63 14.28 16.03
CA GLY A 187 0.24 14.17 16.48
C GLY A 187 0.06 14.53 17.95
N ALA A 188 -1.17 14.86 18.35
CA ALA A 188 -1.56 15.00 19.74
C ALA A 188 -2.38 13.78 20.20
N PRO A 189 -2.21 13.28 21.43
CA PRO A 189 -2.88 12.08 21.94
C PRO A 189 -4.38 12.32 22.26
N THR A 190 -5.13 12.88 21.31
CA THR A 190 -6.53 13.31 21.48
C THR A 190 -7.52 12.16 21.65
N ARG A 191 -7.10 10.92 21.40
CA ARG A 191 -7.91 9.70 21.54
C ARG A 191 -7.49 8.84 22.73
N ARG A 192 -6.57 9.33 23.58
CA ARG A 192 -6.18 8.65 24.83
C ARG A 192 -7.20 8.97 25.92
N GLU A 193 -8.08 8.01 26.20
CA GLU A 193 -9.19 8.19 27.16
C GLU A 193 -8.81 7.82 28.60
N THR A 194 -7.80 6.97 28.76
CA THR A 194 -7.42 6.33 30.03
C THR A 194 -5.90 6.15 30.13
N PRO A 195 -5.36 5.89 31.34
CA PRO A 195 -3.95 5.55 31.50
C PRO A 195 -3.58 4.15 31.01
N GLY A 196 -4.56 3.26 30.82
CA GLY A 196 -4.34 1.87 30.39
C GLY A 196 -3.83 1.72 28.96
N LEU A 197 -3.65 0.45 28.55
CA LEU A 197 -3.10 0.07 27.25
C LEU A 197 -4.02 0.47 26.10
N HIS A 198 -3.52 1.24 25.13
CA HIS A 198 -4.25 1.56 23.91
C HIS A 198 -3.71 0.76 22.72
N VAL A 199 -4.51 -0.18 22.21
CA VAL A 199 -4.21 -0.96 21.01
C VAL A 199 -4.88 -0.28 19.82
N GLY A 200 -4.12 -0.01 18.75
CA GLY A 200 -4.61 0.63 17.54
C GLY A 200 -4.68 -0.30 16.35
N PHE A 201 -5.74 -0.18 15.55
CA PHE A 201 -5.79 -0.67 14.18
C PHE A 201 -6.21 0.48 13.25
N LEU A 202 -5.51 0.61 12.12
CA LEU A 202 -5.85 1.56 11.06
C LEU A 202 -5.88 0.85 9.71
N GLY A 203 -7.07 0.76 9.12
CA GLY A 203 -7.25 0.10 7.83
C GLY A 203 -8.72 -0.11 7.46
N ARG A 204 -8.97 -0.57 6.23
CA ARG A 204 -10.34 -0.91 5.80
C ARG A 204 -10.91 -2.01 6.70
N MET A 205 -12.16 -1.88 7.15
CA MET A 205 -12.82 -2.92 7.95
C MET A 205 -13.43 -3.97 7.03
N VAL A 206 -12.58 -4.85 6.50
CA VAL A 206 -12.93 -5.93 5.58
C VAL A 206 -12.40 -7.27 6.12
N PRO A 207 -12.91 -8.43 5.65
CA PRO A 207 -12.49 -9.74 6.16
C PRO A 207 -10.99 -10.01 6.07
N ASP A 208 -10.30 -9.45 5.07
CA ASP A 208 -8.86 -9.68 4.87
C ASP A 208 -7.98 -9.11 6.02
N LYS A 209 -8.54 -8.23 6.86
CA LYS A 209 -7.84 -7.59 7.99
C LYS A 209 -7.94 -8.34 9.32
N GLY A 210 -8.72 -9.41 9.40
CA GLY A 210 -8.76 -10.29 10.57
C GLY A 210 -9.20 -9.59 11.87
N LEU A 211 -10.09 -8.59 11.78
CA LEU A 211 -10.56 -7.83 12.93
C LEU A 211 -11.27 -8.70 13.97
N GLU A 212 -11.86 -9.82 13.56
CA GLU A 212 -12.44 -10.82 14.45
C GLU A 212 -11.41 -11.35 15.44
N TYR A 213 -10.20 -11.64 14.97
CA TYR A 213 -9.12 -12.16 15.81
C TYR A 213 -8.55 -11.07 16.72
N LEU A 214 -8.52 -9.81 16.24
CA LEU A 214 -8.12 -8.67 17.08
C LEU A 214 -9.08 -8.44 18.23
N ILE A 215 -10.38 -8.47 17.95
CA ILE A 215 -11.43 -8.25 18.93
C ILE A 215 -11.41 -9.38 19.97
N GLU A 216 -11.27 -10.63 19.54
CA GLU A 216 -11.15 -11.78 20.43
C GLU A 216 -9.89 -11.71 21.30
N ALA A 217 -8.74 -11.36 20.71
CA ALA A 217 -7.49 -11.15 21.44
C ALA A 217 -7.62 -10.05 22.50
N PHE A 218 -8.21 -8.90 22.12
CA PHE A 218 -8.39 -7.76 22.99
C PHE A 218 -9.38 -8.03 24.12
N ALA A 219 -10.46 -8.78 23.86
CA ALA A 219 -11.45 -9.15 24.88
C ALA A 219 -10.80 -9.90 26.06
N GLY A 220 -9.74 -10.68 25.80
CA GLY A 220 -8.97 -11.39 26.82
C GLY A 220 -7.99 -10.54 27.64
N ILE A 221 -7.84 -9.25 27.36
CA ILE A 221 -7.01 -8.34 28.18
C ILE A 221 -7.83 -7.95 29.42
N PRO A 222 -7.35 -8.21 30.66
CA PRO A 222 -8.16 -7.99 31.87
C PRO A 222 -8.25 -6.53 32.32
N ASP A 223 -7.41 -5.65 31.77
CA ASP A 223 -7.35 -4.23 32.13
C ASP A 223 -8.65 -3.49 31.72
N PRO A 224 -9.44 -2.94 32.67
CA PRO A 224 -10.63 -2.16 32.36
C PRO A 224 -10.31 -0.80 31.74
N ASP A 225 -9.09 -0.30 31.94
CA ASP A 225 -8.60 0.95 31.35
C ASP A 225 -7.98 0.73 29.97
N ALA A 226 -7.84 -0.51 29.49
CA ALA A 226 -7.41 -0.76 28.13
C ALA A 226 -8.44 -0.23 27.11
N ARG A 227 -7.97 0.21 25.94
CA ARG A 227 -8.81 0.67 24.83
C ARG A 227 -8.37 0.05 23.51
N LEU A 228 -9.34 -0.34 22.69
CA LEU A 228 -9.11 -0.80 21.32
C LEU A 228 -9.63 0.27 20.35
N LEU A 229 -8.71 0.96 19.67
CA LEU A 229 -9.03 2.02 18.72
C LEU A 229 -9.05 1.46 17.30
N LEU A 230 -10.23 1.42 16.67
CA LEU A 230 -10.44 0.89 15.32
C LEU A 230 -10.75 2.03 14.34
N GLY A 231 -9.76 2.42 13.54
CA GLY A 231 -9.88 3.46 12.51
C GLY A 231 -9.90 2.89 11.10
N GLY A 232 -10.70 3.50 10.22
CA GLY A 232 -10.68 3.27 8.78
C GLY A 232 -12.06 3.17 8.13
N ASP A 233 -12.06 3.12 6.80
CA ASP A 233 -13.29 3.05 6.01
C ASP A 233 -13.97 1.68 6.16
N TYR A 234 -15.29 1.72 6.23
CA TYR A 234 -16.19 0.57 6.23
C TYR A 234 -17.45 0.81 5.39
N ALA A 235 -17.66 2.02 4.87
CA ALA A 235 -18.85 2.43 4.14
C ALA A 235 -18.71 2.16 2.63
N THR A 236 -17.51 2.36 2.08
CA THR A 236 -17.22 2.16 0.65
C THR A 236 -16.20 1.05 0.40
N VAL A 237 -16.25 0.00 1.22
CA VAL A 237 -15.29 -1.10 1.13
C VAL A 237 -15.76 -2.24 0.23
N ALA A 238 -15.01 -2.47 -0.84
CA ALA A 238 -15.19 -3.68 -1.63
C ALA A 238 -14.62 -4.91 -0.90
N GLY A 239 -15.25 -6.07 -1.08
CA GLY A 239 -14.91 -7.33 -0.40
C GLY A 239 -15.82 -7.68 0.79
N GLY A 240 -16.84 -6.86 1.07
CA GLY A 240 -17.72 -6.99 2.23
C GLY A 240 -17.18 -6.21 3.41
N SER A 241 -18.06 -5.55 4.14
CA SER A 241 -17.71 -4.82 5.36
C SER A 241 -17.91 -5.74 6.57
N VAL A 242 -16.96 -5.76 7.51
CA VAL A 242 -17.12 -6.47 8.79
C VAL A 242 -17.66 -5.57 9.90
N ILE A 243 -18.17 -4.38 9.54
CA ILE A 243 -18.59 -3.36 10.51
C ILE A 243 -19.70 -3.84 11.45
N ASP A 244 -20.62 -4.70 10.99
CA ASP A 244 -21.70 -5.19 11.84
C ASP A 244 -21.16 -6.08 12.98
N MET A 245 -20.16 -6.90 12.68
CA MET A 245 -19.42 -7.69 13.68
C MET A 245 -18.68 -6.78 14.66
N VAL A 246 -17.99 -5.77 14.15
CA VAL A 246 -17.25 -4.79 14.98
C VAL A 246 -18.19 -4.00 15.89
N ARG A 247 -19.35 -3.56 15.38
CA ARG A 247 -20.38 -2.85 16.17
C ARG A 247 -21.00 -3.74 17.24
N ALA A 248 -21.29 -4.99 16.92
CA ALA A 248 -21.81 -5.96 17.89
C ALA A 248 -20.79 -6.20 19.02
N ALA A 249 -19.50 -6.27 18.70
CA ALA A 249 -18.44 -6.38 19.70
C ALA A 249 -18.34 -5.12 20.57
N ALA A 250 -18.32 -3.93 19.97
CA ALA A 250 -18.25 -2.66 20.70
C ALA A 250 -19.48 -2.39 21.59
N ALA A 251 -20.65 -2.92 21.23
CA ALA A 251 -21.85 -2.87 22.08
C ALA A 251 -21.74 -3.77 23.32
N ARG A 252 -20.92 -4.84 23.25
CA ARG A 252 -20.68 -5.78 24.36
C ARG A 252 -19.48 -5.39 25.22
N ASP A 253 -18.49 -4.72 24.62
CA ASP A 253 -17.28 -4.28 25.30
C ASP A 253 -17.08 -2.76 25.11
N PRO A 254 -17.37 -1.94 26.14
CA PRO A 254 -17.25 -0.48 26.08
C PRO A 254 -15.80 0.01 26.04
N ARG A 255 -14.79 -0.87 25.95
CA ARG A 255 -13.38 -0.49 25.71
C ARG A 255 -13.06 -0.34 24.22
N ILE A 256 -13.92 -0.84 23.33
CA ILE A 256 -13.73 -0.76 21.88
C ILE A 256 -14.28 0.58 21.35
N ARG A 257 -13.48 1.27 20.54
CA ARG A 257 -13.80 2.56 19.92
C ARG A 257 -13.73 2.47 18.41
N ILE A 258 -14.85 2.69 17.75
CA ILE A 258 -14.94 2.75 16.28
C ILE A 258 -14.77 4.22 15.87
N LEU A 259 -13.64 4.55 15.25
CA LEU A 259 -13.27 5.94 14.96
C LEU A 259 -13.75 6.42 13.58
N GLY A 260 -14.12 5.49 12.70
CA GLY A 260 -14.46 5.80 11.31
C GLY A 260 -13.23 6.15 10.46
N LEU A 261 -13.48 6.75 9.30
CA LEU A 261 -12.44 7.11 8.34
C LEU A 261 -11.69 8.36 8.80
N LEU A 262 -10.44 8.18 9.20
CA LEU A 262 -9.53 9.25 9.63
C LEU A 262 -8.77 9.85 8.44
N ARG A 263 -8.54 11.17 8.45
CA ARG A 263 -7.75 11.87 7.41
C ARG A 263 -6.77 12.88 8.01
N GLY A 264 -5.66 13.08 7.29
CA GLY A 264 -4.69 14.14 7.62
C GLY A 264 -4.23 14.07 9.08
N LYS A 265 -4.41 15.16 9.83
CA LYS A 265 -4.03 15.27 11.24
C LYS A 265 -4.67 14.21 12.13
N GLU A 266 -5.89 13.75 11.82
CA GLU A 266 -6.56 12.73 12.63
C GLU A 266 -5.79 11.40 12.66
N ILE A 267 -5.04 11.09 11.61
CA ILE A 267 -4.19 9.89 11.55
C ILE A 267 -2.98 10.06 12.48
N ASN A 268 -2.34 11.23 12.46
CA ASN A 268 -1.23 11.53 13.35
C ASN A 268 -1.69 11.48 14.83
N ASP A 269 -2.84 12.08 15.12
CA ASP A 269 -3.44 12.06 16.46
C ASP A 269 -3.81 10.63 16.92
N PHE A 270 -4.24 9.78 15.99
CA PHE A 270 -4.47 8.37 16.25
C PHE A 270 -3.19 7.65 16.66
N TYR A 271 -2.09 7.81 15.90
CA TYR A 271 -0.81 7.19 16.25
C TYR A 271 -0.26 7.70 17.58
N ALA A 272 -0.38 9.00 17.87
CA ALA A 272 0.00 9.57 19.15
C ALA A 272 -0.84 9.03 20.34
N SER A 273 -1.99 8.40 20.09
CA SER A 273 -2.92 7.93 21.12
C SER A 273 -2.80 6.42 21.43
N ILE A 274 -1.91 5.68 20.76
CA ILE A 274 -1.80 4.23 20.91
C ILE A 274 -0.41 3.80 21.39
N ASP A 275 -0.35 2.69 22.11
CA ASP A 275 0.90 2.12 22.63
C ASP A 275 1.43 1.00 21.73
N VAL A 276 0.53 0.30 21.05
CA VAL A 276 0.80 -0.85 20.17
C VAL A 276 -0.12 -0.79 18.96
N PHE A 277 0.42 -1.06 17.77
CA PHE A 277 -0.35 -1.22 16.56
C PHE A 277 -0.61 -2.70 16.26
N ALA A 278 -1.82 -3.05 15.87
CA ALA A 278 -2.19 -4.41 15.50
C ALA A 278 -2.59 -4.48 14.03
N LEU A 279 -1.97 -5.37 13.27
CA LEU A 279 -2.35 -5.70 11.89
C LEU A 279 -2.56 -7.22 11.73
N PRO A 280 -3.65 -7.80 12.26
CA PRO A 280 -3.84 -9.25 12.30
C PRO A 280 -4.43 -9.81 10.99
N SER A 281 -3.95 -9.28 9.87
CA SER A 281 -4.47 -9.60 8.55
C SER A 281 -4.41 -11.11 8.26
N VAL A 282 -5.37 -11.61 7.49
CA VAL A 282 -5.32 -12.95 6.89
C VAL A 282 -4.84 -12.92 5.45
N ALA A 283 -4.81 -11.73 4.84
CA ALA A 283 -4.11 -11.45 3.59
C ALA A 283 -3.55 -10.02 3.63
N GLU A 284 -2.25 -9.88 3.36
CA GLU A 284 -1.53 -8.60 3.36
C GLU A 284 -0.32 -8.70 2.43
N SER A 285 0.11 -7.58 1.86
CA SER A 285 1.30 -7.53 1.00
C SER A 285 2.42 -6.64 1.51
N PHE A 286 2.12 -5.73 2.43
CA PHE A 286 3.14 -4.88 3.05
C PHE A 286 2.69 -4.30 4.40
N GLY A 287 1.49 -3.71 4.47
CA GLY A 287 1.02 -3.02 5.68
C GLY A 287 1.57 -1.59 5.85
N ILE A 288 1.16 -0.66 4.97
CA ILE A 288 1.57 0.77 5.04
C ILE A 288 1.28 1.37 6.42
N ALA A 289 0.08 1.14 6.97
CA ALA A 289 -0.29 1.68 8.29
C ALA A 289 0.55 1.10 9.44
N GLN A 290 1.03 -0.13 9.32
CA GLN A 290 1.97 -0.74 10.26
C GLN A 290 3.33 -0.05 10.17
N ALA A 291 3.87 0.14 8.97
CA ALA A 291 5.13 0.84 8.77
C ALA A 291 5.06 2.30 9.27
N GLU A 292 3.96 3.02 9.02
CA GLU A 292 3.72 4.36 9.56
C GLU A 292 3.68 4.38 11.10
N ALA A 293 3.06 3.38 11.74
CA ALA A 293 3.06 3.24 13.20
C ALA A 293 4.49 3.07 13.75
N MET A 294 5.27 2.21 13.10
CA MET A 294 6.63 1.89 13.51
C MET A 294 7.56 3.08 13.35
N MET A 295 7.37 3.90 12.30
CA MET A 295 8.06 5.19 12.16
C MET A 295 7.76 6.16 13.30
N CYS A 296 6.62 6.03 13.97
CA CYS A 296 6.26 6.80 15.18
C CYS A 296 6.79 6.17 16.48
N GLY A 297 7.57 5.09 16.41
CA GLY A 297 8.06 4.36 17.60
C GLY A 297 7.00 3.47 18.26
N ILE A 298 5.91 3.18 17.57
CA ILE A 298 4.85 2.29 18.07
C ILE A 298 5.17 0.87 17.58
N PRO A 299 5.43 -0.09 18.49
CA PRO A 299 5.64 -1.48 18.09
C PRO A 299 4.38 -2.05 17.43
N SER A 300 4.58 -2.91 16.44
CA SER A 300 3.49 -3.54 15.70
C SER A 300 3.43 -5.03 15.95
N VAL A 301 2.23 -5.57 16.17
CA VAL A 301 1.96 -7.01 16.13
C VAL A 301 1.25 -7.35 14.82
N THR A 302 1.86 -8.21 14.01
CA THR A 302 1.38 -8.57 12.67
C THR A 302 1.35 -10.07 12.50
N THR A 303 0.71 -10.55 11.43
CA THR A 303 0.64 -11.99 11.15
C THR A 303 1.77 -12.47 10.26
N ASP A 304 2.05 -13.76 10.33
CA ASP A 304 3.07 -14.44 9.53
C ASP A 304 2.62 -14.58 8.07
N LEU A 305 2.56 -13.45 7.34
CA LEU A 305 2.20 -13.39 5.93
C LEU A 305 3.36 -12.78 5.13
N PRO A 306 3.78 -13.40 4.01
CA PRO A 306 4.82 -12.84 3.17
C PRO A 306 4.50 -11.40 2.76
N GLY A 307 5.47 -10.50 2.87
CA GLY A 307 5.28 -9.07 2.66
C GLY A 307 4.70 -8.34 3.87
N GLY A 308 3.58 -8.81 4.44
CA GLY A 308 2.99 -8.20 5.64
C GLY A 308 3.88 -8.27 6.89
N ARG A 309 4.68 -9.33 7.00
CA ARG A 309 5.68 -9.50 8.06
C ARG A 309 6.94 -8.65 7.87
N TYR A 310 7.19 -8.16 6.64
CA TYR A 310 8.45 -7.51 6.28
C TYR A 310 8.74 -6.25 7.11
N PRO A 311 7.78 -5.34 7.40
CA PRO A 311 8.12 -4.18 8.21
C PRO A 311 8.65 -4.55 9.60
N VAL A 312 8.10 -5.60 10.23
CA VAL A 312 8.62 -6.12 11.51
C VAL A 312 9.98 -6.76 11.34
N LEU A 313 10.21 -7.57 10.29
CA LEU A 313 11.53 -8.16 10.03
C LEU A 313 12.63 -7.12 9.80
N ALA A 314 12.34 -6.05 9.04
CA ALA A 314 13.33 -5.05 8.66
C ALA A 314 13.69 -4.09 9.81
N THR A 315 12.80 -3.93 10.79
CA THR A 315 12.99 -2.93 11.86
C THR A 315 13.10 -3.54 13.24
N GLU A 316 12.74 -4.81 13.41
CA GLU A 316 12.64 -5.52 14.69
C GLU A 316 11.69 -4.84 15.69
N LEU A 317 10.87 -3.88 15.25
CA LEU A 317 9.96 -3.10 16.09
C LEU A 317 8.58 -3.76 16.19
N GLY A 318 8.55 -5.03 16.61
CA GLY A 318 7.29 -5.75 16.71
C GLY A 318 7.39 -7.26 16.89
N ARG A 319 6.24 -7.92 16.79
CA ARG A 319 6.11 -9.37 16.82
C ARG A 319 5.28 -9.88 15.65
N ILE A 320 5.65 -11.08 15.18
CA ILE A 320 4.97 -11.81 14.12
C ILE A 320 4.30 -13.01 14.77
N VAL A 321 2.99 -13.16 14.57
CA VAL A 321 2.18 -14.24 15.14
C VAL A 321 1.53 -15.08 14.04
N PRO A 322 1.12 -16.33 14.30
CA PRO A 322 0.35 -17.10 13.34
C PRO A 322 -0.96 -16.36 12.95
N PRO A 323 -1.36 -16.37 11.66
CA PRO A 323 -2.69 -15.91 11.28
C PRO A 323 -3.79 -16.70 12.00
N ARG A 324 -4.89 -16.02 12.34
CA ARG A 324 -6.07 -16.63 12.98
C ARG A 324 -5.82 -17.19 14.39
N ASP A 325 -4.88 -16.62 15.12
CA ASP A 325 -4.53 -17.02 16.50
C ASP A 325 -4.69 -15.83 17.47
N PRO A 326 -5.89 -15.64 18.05
CA PRO A 326 -6.16 -14.57 19.02
C PRO A 326 -5.31 -14.66 20.29
N ASP A 327 -4.91 -15.86 20.71
CA ASP A 327 -4.14 -16.05 21.94
C ASP A 327 -2.69 -15.60 21.74
N ALA A 328 -2.07 -16.01 20.62
CA ALA A 328 -0.74 -15.54 20.24
C ALA A 328 -0.75 -14.02 20.01
N LEU A 329 -1.79 -13.49 19.35
CA LEU A 329 -1.96 -12.05 19.15
C LEU A 329 -2.04 -11.30 20.49
N ARG A 330 -2.87 -11.76 21.43
CA ARG A 330 -3.00 -11.16 22.76
C ARG A 330 -1.67 -11.17 23.53
N ALA A 331 -0.99 -12.30 23.55
CA ALA A 331 0.30 -12.43 24.24
C ALA A 331 1.34 -11.45 23.67
N ALA A 332 1.44 -11.37 22.35
CA ALA A 332 2.35 -10.44 21.68
C ALA A 332 1.97 -8.96 21.92
N LEU A 333 0.69 -8.60 21.93
CA LEU A 333 0.24 -7.23 22.23
C LEU A 333 0.70 -6.79 23.62
N LEU A 334 0.54 -7.65 24.63
CA LEU A 334 0.96 -7.37 26.00
C LEU A 334 2.49 -7.33 26.13
N GLU A 335 3.21 -8.20 25.42
CA GLU A 335 4.67 -8.22 25.41
C GLU A 335 5.25 -6.91 24.86
N VAL A 336 4.84 -6.51 23.66
CA VAL A 336 5.44 -5.34 22.99
C VAL A 336 5.02 -4.02 23.61
N ALA A 337 3.87 -3.98 24.29
CA ALA A 337 3.47 -2.84 25.09
C ALA A 337 4.49 -2.51 26.19
N GLY A 338 5.17 -3.52 26.73
CA GLY A 338 6.17 -3.36 27.79
C GLY A 338 7.58 -2.99 27.31
N TRP A 339 7.81 -2.82 26.00
CA TRP A 339 9.15 -2.52 25.49
C TRP A 339 9.63 -1.11 25.85
N ASP A 340 10.90 -1.04 26.24
CA ASP A 340 11.58 0.19 26.65
C ASP A 340 11.69 1.24 25.53
N ALA A 341 11.78 2.50 25.93
CA ALA A 341 11.84 3.65 25.02
C ALA A 341 13.01 3.57 24.03
N ASP A 342 14.17 3.05 24.44
CA ASP A 342 15.35 2.93 23.58
C ASP A 342 15.14 1.91 22.45
N VAL A 343 14.49 0.78 22.75
CA VAL A 343 14.12 -0.22 21.74
C VAL A 343 13.17 0.38 20.71
N ARG A 344 12.16 1.12 21.19
CA ARG A 344 11.20 1.83 20.35
C ARG A 344 11.87 2.88 19.46
N ALA A 345 12.76 3.70 20.02
CA ALA A 345 13.48 4.74 19.29
C ALA A 345 14.41 4.16 18.21
N GLY A 346 15.16 3.09 18.54
CA GLY A 346 16.02 2.39 17.60
C GLY A 346 15.24 1.77 16.43
N GLY A 347 14.12 1.11 16.74
CA GLY A 347 13.19 0.59 15.75
C GLY A 347 12.58 1.66 14.86
N ALA A 348 12.18 2.80 15.44
CA ALA A 348 11.60 3.92 14.70
C ALA A 348 12.59 4.54 13.72
N LYS A 349 13.86 4.64 14.11
CA LYS A 349 14.93 5.10 13.23
C LYS A 349 15.07 4.17 12.03
N ARG A 350 15.17 2.84 12.26
CA ARG A 350 15.23 1.85 11.16
C ARG A 350 13.99 1.93 10.25
N ALA A 351 12.81 2.11 10.84
CA ALA A 351 11.57 2.25 10.09
C ALA A 351 11.56 3.50 9.20
N ARG A 352 12.04 4.65 9.70
CA ARG A 352 12.15 5.89 8.91
C ARG A 352 13.19 5.77 7.80
N ASP A 353 14.33 5.16 8.09
CA ASP A 353 15.40 4.93 7.12
C ASP A 353 14.93 4.00 5.99
N GLU A 354 14.15 2.95 6.31
CA GLU A 354 13.71 1.95 5.32
C GLU A 354 12.40 2.31 4.61
N PHE A 355 11.42 2.92 5.28
CA PHE A 355 10.07 3.14 4.73
C PHE A 355 9.74 4.61 4.44
N GLY A 356 10.54 5.55 4.95
CA GLY A 356 10.28 6.97 4.80
C GLY A 356 10.23 7.40 3.33
N VAL A 357 9.26 8.27 3.00
CA VAL A 357 9.05 8.75 1.62
C VAL A 357 10.35 9.22 0.96
N ALA A 358 11.16 10.03 1.65
CA ALA A 358 12.37 10.60 1.06
C ALA A 358 13.37 9.52 0.59
N GLY A 359 13.70 8.55 1.46
CA GLY A 359 14.63 7.47 1.13
C GLY A 359 14.09 6.54 0.04
N CYS A 360 12.78 6.25 0.04
CA CYS A 360 12.15 5.51 -1.06
C CYS A 360 12.24 6.27 -2.39
N LEU A 361 11.94 7.57 -2.41
CA LEU A 361 12.06 8.39 -3.61
C LEU A 361 13.50 8.49 -4.13
N ASP A 362 14.50 8.53 -3.24
CA ASP A 362 15.92 8.51 -3.62
C ASP A 362 16.26 7.22 -4.37
N ARG A 363 15.81 6.07 -3.86
CA ARG A 363 15.99 4.76 -4.51
C ARG A 363 15.28 4.67 -5.87
N TYR A 364 14.06 5.20 -5.97
CA TYR A 364 13.35 5.27 -7.26
C TYR A 364 14.07 6.18 -8.27
N ALA A 365 14.50 7.38 -7.85
CA ALA A 365 15.22 8.31 -8.70
C ALA A 365 16.54 7.72 -9.19
N ALA A 366 17.30 7.05 -8.31
CA ALA A 366 18.54 6.36 -8.68
C ALA A 366 18.30 5.25 -9.72
N LEU A 367 17.27 4.42 -9.51
CA LEU A 367 16.88 3.37 -10.46
C LEU A 367 16.50 3.94 -11.82
N PHE A 368 15.62 4.95 -11.85
CA PHE A 368 15.16 5.56 -13.10
C PHE A 368 16.28 6.26 -13.86
N THR A 369 17.17 6.98 -13.16
CA THR A 369 18.33 7.64 -13.75
C THR A 369 19.30 6.64 -14.37
N THR A 370 19.51 5.50 -13.71
CA THR A 370 20.33 4.40 -14.23
C THR A 370 19.76 3.83 -15.54
N LEU A 371 18.44 3.70 -15.64
CA LEU A 371 17.77 3.12 -16.80
C LEU A 371 17.54 4.10 -17.96
N ALA A 372 17.50 5.40 -17.67
CA ALA A 372 17.31 6.46 -18.67
C ALA A 372 18.29 7.62 -18.42
N PRO A 373 19.56 7.49 -18.84
CA PRO A 373 20.58 8.53 -18.67
C PRO A 373 20.14 9.87 -19.30
N GLY A 374 20.42 10.98 -18.62
CA GLY A 374 20.02 12.33 -19.04
C GLY A 374 18.74 12.87 -18.38
N LEU A 375 18.21 12.17 -17.38
CA LEU A 375 17.30 12.73 -16.38
C LEU A 375 18.12 13.67 -15.47
N ALA A 376 17.79 14.97 -15.45
CA ALA A 376 18.54 15.96 -14.69
C ALA A 376 18.22 15.91 -13.18
N HIS A 377 19.21 16.23 -12.36
CA HIS A 377 19.11 16.35 -10.89
C HIS A 377 18.41 17.62 -10.44
#